data_AF-A0A8J2NUP3-F1
#
_entry.id   AF-A0A8J2NUP3-F1
#
_cell.length_a   1.000
_cell.length_b   1.000
_cell.length_c   1.000
_cell.angle_alpha   90.00
_cell.angle_beta   90.00
_cell.angle_gamma   90.00
#
_symmetry.space_group_name_H-M   'P 1'
#
loop_
_entity.id
_entity.type
_entity.pdbx_description
1 polymer ?
#
loop_
_entity_poly.entity_id
_entity_poly.type
_entity_poly.pdbx_seq_one_letter_code
_entity_poly.pdbx_strand_id
1 'polypeptide(L)'
;MQCWLPNESLTGAFKTIMDNAVQILAHPNLKAFISHAGLNSLSEATYHGVPVILMPLFADQDYNGYRIQATEIGIRLEMRDINTNLMVESVSQVLNNPKYAKNMKAMSAIFRDRPMSPIETAVYWTEFVLRHEDLSSLKPLNNVNFFQRRLLDIMLLLFIFIVAVFFVLVRTCMWVLQKLSRSRMSEKARKSRKQMIITVDKSDSDQHPKKE
;
A
#
# COMPACT_ATOMS: atom_id res chain seq x y z
N MET A 1 -15.82 -46.58 -21.19
CA MET A 1 -14.41 -46.30 -20.86
C MET A 1 -14.32 -45.93 -19.39
N GLN A 2 -13.94 -46.89 -18.57
CA GLN A 2 -13.59 -46.68 -17.16
C GLN A 2 -12.21 -46.01 -17.10
N CYS A 3 -12.12 -44.89 -16.40
CA CYS A 3 -10.88 -44.45 -15.78
C CYS A 3 -11.15 -44.27 -14.28
N TRP A 4 -11.00 -45.38 -13.56
CA TRP A 4 -10.56 -45.37 -12.17
C TRP A 4 -9.05 -45.07 -12.20
N LEU A 5 -8.57 -44.10 -11.42
CA LEU A 5 -7.56 -44.37 -10.40
C LEU A 5 -7.54 -43.22 -9.36
N PRO A 6 -7.60 -43.57 -8.07
CA PRO A 6 -7.58 -42.67 -6.93
C PRO A 6 -6.13 -42.32 -6.56
N ASN A 7 -5.91 -41.07 -6.13
CA ASN A 7 -4.78 -40.69 -5.29
C ASN A 7 -5.25 -39.55 -4.37
N GLU A 8 -6.08 -39.97 -3.42
CA GLU A 8 -6.49 -39.21 -2.25
C GLU A 8 -5.35 -39.26 -1.22
N SER A 9 -4.74 -38.12 -0.93
CA SER A 9 -4.19 -37.88 0.41
C SER A 9 -4.00 -36.40 0.68
N LEU A 10 -3.47 -35.63 -0.27
CA LEU A 10 -3.27 -34.18 -0.09
C LEU A 10 -4.40 -33.35 -0.68
N THR A 11 -4.80 -33.57 -1.92
CA THR A 11 -5.92 -32.86 -2.56
C THR A 11 -7.26 -33.24 -1.96
N GLY A 12 -7.47 -34.51 -1.62
CA GLY A 12 -8.65 -34.99 -0.92
C GLY A 12 -8.73 -34.44 0.51
N ALA A 13 -7.63 -34.49 1.28
CA ALA A 13 -7.61 -33.93 2.63
C ALA A 13 -7.73 -32.39 2.63
N PHE A 14 -7.06 -31.69 1.71
CA PHE A 14 -7.25 -30.24 1.56
C PHE A 14 -8.68 -29.90 1.20
N LYS A 15 -9.29 -30.62 0.26
CA LYS A 15 -10.68 -30.42 -0.11
C LYS A 15 -11.61 -30.66 1.08
N THR A 16 -11.44 -31.76 1.81
CA THR A 16 -12.19 -32.05 3.04
C THR A 16 -11.98 -30.99 4.13
N ILE A 17 -10.75 -30.50 4.32
CA ILE A 17 -10.45 -29.45 5.30
C ILE A 17 -11.11 -28.12 4.91
N MET A 18 -11.06 -27.75 3.62
CA MET A 18 -11.67 -26.52 3.11
C MET A 18 -13.21 -26.61 3.11
N ASP A 19 -13.78 -27.77 2.75
CA ASP A 19 -15.22 -28.03 2.80
C ASP A 19 -15.74 -28.01 4.25
N ASN A 20 -14.94 -28.51 5.21
CA ASN A 20 -15.28 -28.48 6.63
C ASN A 20 -15.19 -27.07 7.24
N ALA A 21 -14.26 -26.22 6.80
CA ALA A 21 -14.06 -24.90 7.40
C ALA A 21 -15.31 -24.00 7.27
N VAL A 22 -15.93 -23.97 6.09
CA VAL A 22 -17.17 -23.23 5.86
C VAL A 22 -18.32 -23.80 6.69
N GLN A 23 -18.43 -25.12 6.79
CA GLN A 23 -19.45 -25.78 7.61
C GLN A 23 -19.27 -25.47 9.12
N ILE A 24 -18.02 -25.42 9.60
CA ILE A 24 -17.70 -25.03 10.98
C ILE A 24 -18.10 -23.58 11.23
N LEU A 25 -17.79 -22.67 10.29
CA LEU A 25 -18.21 -21.26 10.38
C LEU A 25 -19.73 -21.08 10.41
N ALA A 26 -20.48 -22.00 9.77
CA ALA A 26 -21.93 -22.02 9.80
C ALA A 26 -22.53 -22.58 11.10
N HIS A 27 -21.72 -23.16 12.00
CA HIS A 27 -22.22 -23.87 13.17
C HIS A 27 -22.76 -22.89 14.24
N PRO A 28 -23.97 -23.12 14.80
CA PRO A 28 -24.63 -22.17 15.71
C PRO A 28 -23.88 -21.94 17.04
N ASN A 29 -23.05 -22.89 17.46
CA ASN A 29 -22.25 -22.76 18.69
C ASN A 29 -20.90 -22.06 18.47
N LEU A 30 -20.51 -21.74 17.22
CA LEU A 30 -19.26 -21.04 16.96
C LEU A 30 -19.44 -19.55 17.33
N LYS A 31 -18.57 -19.05 18.22
CA LYS A 31 -18.66 -17.67 18.73
C LYS A 31 -17.53 -16.76 18.28
N ALA A 32 -16.38 -17.32 17.93
CA ALA A 32 -15.21 -16.58 17.48
C ALA A 32 -14.36 -17.47 16.56
N PHE A 33 -13.64 -16.84 15.64
CA PHE A 33 -12.75 -17.51 14.70
C PHE A 33 -11.37 -16.87 14.71
N ILE A 34 -10.32 -17.68 14.85
CA ILE A 34 -8.93 -17.21 14.84
C ILE A 34 -8.39 -17.40 13.42
N SER A 35 -7.83 -16.34 12.82
CA SER A 35 -7.34 -16.36 11.45
C SER A 35 -6.05 -15.58 11.28
N HIS A 36 -5.28 -15.90 10.25
CA HIS A 36 -4.10 -15.14 9.85
C HIS A 36 -4.43 -13.87 9.03
N ALA A 37 -5.70 -13.45 8.96
CA ALA A 37 -6.19 -12.31 8.17
C ALA A 37 -6.11 -12.46 6.64
N GLY A 38 -6.10 -13.69 6.12
CA GLY A 38 -6.30 -13.95 4.70
C GLY A 38 -7.70 -13.56 4.23
N LEU A 39 -7.80 -12.96 3.04
CA LEU A 39 -9.06 -12.40 2.53
C LEU A 39 -10.19 -13.43 2.42
N ASN A 40 -9.89 -14.67 2.03
CA ASN A 40 -10.88 -15.73 1.92
C ASN A 40 -11.48 -16.07 3.30
N SER A 41 -10.63 -16.33 4.29
CA SER A 41 -11.06 -16.64 5.66
C SER A 41 -11.86 -15.50 6.29
N LEU A 42 -11.47 -14.25 6.03
CA LEU A 42 -12.22 -13.07 6.48
C LEU A 42 -13.59 -12.97 5.80
N SER A 43 -13.65 -13.26 4.49
CA SER A 43 -14.90 -13.25 3.72
C SER A 43 -15.86 -14.34 4.20
N GLU A 44 -15.36 -15.54 4.49
CA GLU A 44 -16.16 -16.64 5.03
C GLU A 44 -16.68 -16.32 6.45
N ALA A 45 -15.82 -15.79 7.33
CA ALA A 45 -16.23 -15.39 8.67
C ALA A 45 -17.26 -14.25 8.65
N THR A 46 -17.07 -13.27 7.77
CA THR A 46 -18.01 -12.17 7.55
C THR A 46 -19.32 -12.70 6.98
N TYR A 47 -19.25 -13.60 6.00
CA TYR A 47 -20.44 -14.25 5.45
C TYR A 47 -21.22 -14.96 6.54
N HIS A 48 -20.60 -15.67 7.48
CA HIS A 48 -21.30 -16.34 8.58
C HIS A 48 -21.61 -15.47 9.80
N GLY A 49 -21.10 -14.24 9.85
CA GLY A 49 -21.33 -13.32 10.95
C GLY A 49 -20.57 -13.70 12.23
N VAL A 50 -19.41 -14.34 12.10
CA VAL A 50 -18.58 -14.82 13.21
C VAL A 50 -17.42 -13.85 13.46
N PRO A 51 -17.34 -13.20 14.64
CA PRO A 51 -16.23 -12.31 14.99
C PRO A 51 -14.86 -12.98 14.90
N VAL A 52 -13.82 -12.19 14.59
CA VAL A 52 -12.49 -12.73 14.30
C VAL A 52 -11.38 -12.22 15.22
N ILE A 53 -10.40 -13.09 15.50
CA ILE A 53 -9.12 -12.74 16.14
C ILE A 53 -8.03 -12.98 15.12
N LEU A 54 -7.25 -11.96 14.83
CA LEU A 54 -6.34 -11.94 13.70
C LEU A 54 -4.89 -11.98 14.15
N MET A 55 -4.12 -12.86 13.53
CA MET A 55 -2.67 -12.98 13.71
C MET A 55 -1.99 -12.90 12.33
N PRO A 56 -1.84 -11.69 11.76
CA PRO A 56 -1.20 -11.51 10.45
C PRO A 56 0.23 -12.06 10.46
N LEU A 57 0.61 -12.75 9.38
CA LEU A 57 1.94 -13.33 9.22
C LEU A 57 2.74 -12.65 8.11
N PHE A 58 2.15 -12.45 6.92
CA PHE A 58 2.85 -11.86 5.77
C PHE A 58 1.90 -11.30 4.69
N ALA A 59 2.47 -10.64 3.69
CA ALA A 59 1.77 -10.08 2.51
C ALA A 59 0.68 -9.06 2.86
N ASP A 60 -0.55 -9.27 2.38
CA ASP A 60 -1.70 -8.38 2.50
C ASP A 60 -2.42 -8.50 3.85
N GLN A 61 -2.05 -9.50 4.66
CA GLN A 61 -2.72 -9.84 5.90
C GLN A 61 -2.68 -8.72 6.93
N ASP A 62 -1.59 -7.96 7.01
CA ASP A 62 -1.48 -6.82 7.93
C ASP A 62 -2.50 -5.73 7.56
N TYR A 63 -2.58 -5.40 6.27
CA TYR A 63 -3.55 -4.42 5.77
C TYR A 63 -4.98 -4.87 6.04
N ASN A 64 -5.29 -6.15 5.76
CA ASN A 64 -6.59 -6.73 6.06
C ASN A 64 -6.90 -6.67 7.57
N GLY A 65 -5.91 -6.99 8.41
CA GLY A 65 -6.02 -6.92 9.86
C GLY A 65 -6.37 -5.52 10.37
N TYR A 66 -5.70 -4.48 9.86
CA TYR A 66 -6.03 -3.09 10.20
C TYR A 66 -7.46 -2.72 9.82
N ARG A 67 -7.93 -3.14 8.65
CA ARG A 67 -9.31 -2.87 8.20
C ARG A 67 -10.33 -3.53 9.12
N ILE A 68 -10.11 -4.78 9.47
CA ILE A 68 -11.01 -5.54 10.36
C ILE A 68 -11.07 -4.89 11.75
N GLN A 69 -9.92 -4.52 12.31
CA GLN A 69 -9.85 -3.82 13.59
C GLN A 69 -10.59 -2.47 13.53
N ALA A 70 -10.43 -1.70 12.45
CA ALA A 70 -11.11 -0.42 12.25
C ALA A 70 -12.64 -0.56 12.13
N THR A 71 -13.13 -1.67 11.55
CA THR A 71 -14.57 -2.00 11.52
C THR A 71 -15.09 -2.59 12.83
N GLU A 72 -14.21 -2.87 13.79
CA GLU A 72 -14.54 -3.37 15.11
C GLU A 72 -15.33 -4.70 15.08
N ILE A 73 -15.08 -5.53 14.06
CA ILE A 73 -15.65 -6.88 13.91
C ILE A 73 -14.65 -7.97 14.36
N GLY A 74 -13.47 -7.54 14.80
CA GLY A 74 -12.42 -8.40 15.32
C GLY A 74 -11.26 -7.63 15.93
N ILE A 75 -10.27 -8.37 16.43
CA ILE A 75 -9.05 -7.84 17.04
C ILE A 75 -7.85 -8.29 16.20
N ARG A 76 -6.89 -7.40 15.97
CA ARG A 76 -5.58 -7.74 15.38
C ARG A 76 -4.54 -7.85 16.48
N LEU A 77 -3.80 -8.96 16.47
CA LEU A 77 -2.67 -9.22 17.34
C LEU A 77 -1.40 -9.12 16.50
N GLU A 78 -0.44 -8.36 17.01
CA GLU A 78 0.88 -8.28 16.38
C GLU A 78 1.69 -9.50 16.76
N MET A 79 2.16 -10.26 15.76
CA MET A 79 2.82 -11.55 15.97
C MET A 79 4.04 -11.47 16.90
N ARG A 80 4.72 -10.31 16.96
CA ARG A 80 5.87 -10.06 17.83
C ARG A 80 5.51 -9.97 19.31
N ASP A 81 4.28 -9.58 19.62
CA ASP A 81 3.81 -9.31 20.97
C ASP A 81 2.93 -10.44 21.54
N ILE A 82 2.70 -11.50 20.74
CA ILE A 82 1.85 -12.63 21.13
C ILE A 82 2.48 -13.37 22.30
N ASN A 83 1.69 -13.48 23.37
CA ASN A 83 1.94 -14.33 24.52
C ASN A 83 0.61 -14.94 24.98
N THR A 84 0.69 -15.93 25.87
CA THR A 84 -0.49 -16.67 26.36
C THR A 84 -1.53 -15.75 27.00
N ASN A 85 -1.10 -14.75 27.78
CA ASN A 85 -2.01 -13.84 28.48
C ASN A 85 -2.77 -12.96 27.49
N LEU A 86 -2.06 -12.38 26.50
CA LEU A 86 -2.67 -11.57 25.45
C LEU A 86 -3.68 -12.38 24.64
N MET A 87 -3.39 -13.65 24.35
CA MET A 87 -4.31 -14.51 23.61
C MET A 87 -5.60 -14.79 24.40
N VAL A 88 -5.47 -15.11 25.69
CA VAL A 88 -6.61 -15.33 26.59
C VAL A 88 -7.45 -14.07 26.74
N GLU A 89 -6.80 -12.92 26.92
CA GLU A 89 -7.47 -11.62 26.99
C GLU A 89 -8.24 -11.32 25.71
N SER A 90 -7.62 -11.52 24.54
CA SER A 90 -8.24 -11.28 23.24
C SER A 90 -9.46 -12.17 22.99
N VAL A 91 -9.36 -13.45 23.34
CA VAL A 91 -10.48 -14.39 23.26
C VAL A 91 -11.61 -13.95 24.21
N SER A 92 -11.28 -13.63 25.45
CA SER A 92 -12.25 -13.13 26.44
C SER A 92 -12.93 -11.86 25.93
N GLN A 93 -12.17 -10.93 25.35
CA GLN A 93 -12.68 -9.67 24.85
C GLN A 93 -13.66 -9.87 23.68
N VAL A 94 -13.33 -10.74 22.71
CA VAL A 94 -14.24 -11.03 21.59
C VAL A 94 -15.50 -11.75 22.05
N LEU A 95 -15.40 -12.67 23.01
CA LEU A 95 -16.54 -13.45 23.50
C LEU A 95 -17.48 -12.65 24.42
N ASN A 96 -16.93 -11.76 25.24
CA ASN A 96 -17.69 -11.04 26.27
C ASN A 96 -18.15 -9.65 25.83
N ASN A 97 -17.49 -9.03 24.85
CA ASN A 97 -17.90 -7.72 24.36
C ASN A 97 -18.92 -7.85 23.21
N PRO A 98 -20.20 -7.47 23.41
CA PRO A 98 -21.24 -7.64 22.40
C PRO A 98 -21.00 -6.80 21.13
N LYS A 99 -20.13 -5.79 21.20
CA LYS A 99 -19.78 -4.92 20.07
C LYS A 99 -19.31 -5.72 18.85
N TYR A 100 -18.39 -6.68 19.04
CA TYR A 100 -17.83 -7.46 17.94
C TYR A 100 -18.91 -8.30 17.26
N ALA A 101 -19.73 -9.01 18.04
CA ALA A 101 -20.83 -9.82 17.51
C ALA A 101 -21.90 -8.95 16.81
N LYS A 102 -22.24 -7.79 17.39
CA LYS A 102 -23.23 -6.86 16.80
C LYS A 102 -22.73 -6.28 15.48
N ASN A 103 -21.50 -5.77 15.46
CA ASN A 103 -20.92 -5.17 14.26
C ASN A 103 -20.68 -6.23 13.17
N MET A 104 -20.25 -7.44 13.56
CA MET A 104 -20.08 -8.54 12.62
C MET A 104 -21.41 -8.99 12.00
N LYS A 105 -22.51 -9.05 12.78
CA LYS A 105 -23.85 -9.32 12.22
C LYS A 105 -24.30 -8.24 11.24
N ALA A 106 -24.08 -6.98 11.56
CA ALA A 106 -24.40 -5.87 10.66
C ALA A 106 -23.58 -5.95 9.36
N MET A 107 -22.28 -6.21 9.47
CA MET A 107 -21.39 -6.41 8.32
C MET A 107 -21.81 -7.62 7.48
N SER A 108 -22.19 -8.73 8.12
CA SER A 108 -22.68 -9.94 7.45
C SER A 108 -23.95 -9.66 6.64
N ALA A 109 -24.89 -8.88 7.20
CA ALA A 109 -26.10 -8.48 6.50
C ALA A 109 -25.76 -7.68 5.23
N ILE A 110 -24.86 -6.70 5.34
CA ILE A 110 -24.39 -5.90 4.19
C ILE A 110 -23.66 -6.79 3.17
N PHE A 111 -22.83 -7.71 3.63
CA PHE A 111 -22.05 -8.59 2.77
C PHE A 111 -22.92 -9.59 1.98
N ARG A 112 -24.02 -10.05 2.58
CA ARG A 112 -24.99 -10.94 1.95
C ARG A 112 -25.98 -10.21 1.05
N ASP A 113 -26.16 -8.90 1.25
CA ASP A 113 -27.04 -8.06 0.45
C ASP A 113 -26.41 -7.76 -0.91
N ARG A 114 -26.77 -8.57 -1.91
CA ARG A 114 -26.29 -8.45 -3.28
C ARG A 114 -27.43 -8.69 -4.27
N PRO A 115 -27.41 -8.04 -5.44
CA PRO A 115 -28.50 -8.10 -6.41
C PRO A 115 -28.69 -9.48 -7.06
N MET A 116 -27.64 -10.29 -7.13
CA MET A 116 -27.69 -11.65 -7.67
C MET A 116 -27.01 -12.62 -6.70
N SER A 117 -27.56 -13.82 -6.58
CA SER A 117 -26.92 -14.90 -5.83
C SER A 117 -25.57 -15.28 -6.47
N PRO A 118 -24.65 -15.94 -5.74
CA PRO A 118 -23.35 -16.29 -6.29
C PRO A 118 -23.48 -17.33 -7.41
N ILE A 119 -24.50 -18.21 -7.33
CA ILE A 119 -24.77 -19.19 -8.37
C ILE A 119 -25.31 -18.52 -9.64
N GLU A 120 -26.26 -17.59 -9.52
CA GLU A 120 -26.75 -16.82 -10.68
C GLU A 120 -25.66 -15.96 -11.30
N THR A 121 -24.80 -15.36 -10.47
CA THR A 121 -23.64 -14.59 -10.95
C THR A 121 -22.69 -15.49 -11.74
N ALA A 122 -22.41 -16.71 -11.27
CA ALA A 122 -21.56 -17.67 -11.97
C ALA A 122 -22.17 -18.13 -13.29
N VAL A 123 -23.48 -18.42 -13.30
CA VAL A 123 -24.24 -18.76 -14.53
C VAL A 123 -24.17 -17.60 -15.51
N TYR A 124 -24.46 -16.37 -15.07
CA TYR A 124 -24.42 -15.18 -15.90
C TYR A 124 -23.07 -15.00 -16.57
N TRP A 125 -21.96 -15.10 -15.83
CA TRP A 125 -20.62 -14.95 -16.40
C TRP A 125 -20.24 -16.10 -17.33
N THR A 126 -20.71 -17.31 -17.06
CA THR A 126 -20.50 -18.46 -17.94
C THR A 126 -21.22 -18.24 -19.28
N GLU A 127 -22.50 -17.86 -19.23
CA GLU A 127 -23.24 -17.53 -20.44
C GLU A 127 -22.68 -16.30 -21.15
N PHE A 128 -22.20 -15.29 -20.41
CA PHE A 128 -21.56 -14.11 -20.98
C PHE A 128 -20.37 -14.49 -21.85
N VAL A 129 -19.56 -15.45 -21.41
CA VAL A 129 -18.43 -15.99 -22.18
C VAL A 129 -18.91 -16.78 -23.40
N LEU A 130 -20.00 -17.54 -23.28
CA LEU A 130 -20.57 -18.27 -24.42
C LEU A 130 -21.19 -17.36 -25.48
N ARG A 131 -21.76 -16.22 -25.07
CA ARG A 131 -22.39 -15.25 -25.98
C ARG A 131 -21.38 -14.42 -26.78
N HIS A 132 -20.13 -14.32 -26.32
CA HIS A 132 -19.11 -13.48 -26.95
C HIS A 132 -17.90 -14.35 -27.33
N GLU A 133 -17.80 -14.65 -28.63
CA GLU A 133 -16.72 -15.51 -29.16
C GLU A 133 -15.34 -14.84 -29.07
N ASP A 134 -15.27 -13.51 -29.18
CA ASP A 134 -14.03 -12.74 -29.04
C ASP A 134 -13.96 -11.99 -27.70
N LEU A 135 -13.29 -12.61 -26.73
CA LEU A 135 -12.92 -12.02 -25.45
C LEU A 135 -11.41 -11.81 -25.33
N SER A 136 -10.72 -11.63 -26.47
CA SER A 136 -9.26 -11.40 -26.49
C SER A 136 -8.83 -10.25 -25.58
N SER A 137 -9.65 -9.21 -25.45
CA SER A 137 -9.44 -8.04 -24.58
C SER A 137 -9.61 -8.32 -23.08
N LEU A 138 -10.40 -9.33 -22.68
CA LEU A 138 -10.62 -9.71 -21.28
C LEU A 138 -9.63 -10.76 -20.79
N LYS A 139 -8.81 -11.34 -21.68
CA LYS A 139 -7.79 -12.29 -21.28
C LYS A 139 -6.77 -11.59 -20.38
N PRO A 140 -6.44 -12.14 -19.19
CA PRO A 140 -5.33 -11.62 -18.42
C PRO A 140 -4.08 -11.64 -19.30
N LEU A 141 -3.26 -10.60 -19.21
CA LEU A 141 -2.01 -10.41 -19.97
C LEU A 141 -0.93 -11.42 -19.51
N ASN A 142 -1.22 -12.71 -19.58
CA ASN A 142 -0.35 -13.78 -19.12
C ASN A 142 0.77 -14.11 -20.12
N ASN A 143 0.59 -13.74 -21.39
CA ASN A 143 1.56 -13.96 -22.47
C ASN A 143 2.36 -12.70 -22.88
N VAL A 144 2.39 -11.66 -22.03
CA VAL A 144 3.26 -10.50 -22.31
C VAL A 144 4.69 -10.77 -21.87
N ASN A 145 5.64 -10.21 -22.63
CA ASN A 145 7.07 -10.28 -22.36
C ASN A 145 7.40 -9.74 -20.96
N PHE A 146 8.47 -10.27 -20.35
CA PHE A 146 8.93 -9.89 -19.01
C PHE A 146 9.02 -8.37 -18.80
N PHE A 147 9.52 -7.65 -19.81
CA PHE A 147 9.66 -6.19 -19.78
C PHE A 147 8.32 -5.45 -19.67
N GLN A 148 7.30 -5.88 -20.42
CA GLN A 148 5.96 -5.29 -20.38
C GLN A 148 5.25 -5.63 -19.07
N ARG A 149 5.40 -6.87 -18.58
CA ARG A 149 4.81 -7.30 -17.31
C ARG A 149 5.27 -6.47 -16.12
N ARG A 150 6.52 -5.99 -16.18
CA ARG A 150 7.16 -5.20 -15.11
C ARG A 150 7.17 -3.70 -15.39
N LEU A 151 6.64 -3.25 -16.53
CA LEU A 151 6.59 -1.84 -16.96
C LEU A 151 7.96 -1.14 -16.86
N LEU A 152 9.02 -1.84 -17.28
CA LEU A 152 10.40 -1.35 -17.14
C LEU A 152 10.70 -0.11 -17.97
N ASP A 153 10.00 0.03 -19.10
CA ASP A 153 10.01 1.23 -19.96
C ASP A 153 9.50 2.47 -19.20
N ILE A 154 8.38 2.34 -18.48
CA ILE A 154 7.82 3.42 -17.66
C ILE A 154 8.75 3.75 -16.49
N MET A 155 9.30 2.73 -15.82
CA MET A 155 10.27 2.94 -14.73
C MET A 155 11.51 3.68 -15.22
N LEU A 156 12.05 3.32 -16.39
CA LEU A 156 13.20 3.96 -16.99
C LEU A 156 12.90 5.42 -17.36
N LEU A 157 11.74 5.69 -17.95
CA LEU A 157 11.31 7.03 -18.30
C LEU A 157 11.18 7.92 -17.05
N LEU A 158 10.56 7.42 -15.97
CA LEU A 158 10.48 8.12 -14.69
C LEU A 158 11.86 8.37 -14.08
N PHE A 159 12.77 7.39 -14.16
CA PHE A 159 14.13 7.54 -13.67
C PHE A 159 14.89 8.64 -14.42
N ILE A 160 14.84 8.65 -15.76
CA ILE A 160 15.46 9.69 -16.60
C ILE A 160 14.87 11.06 -16.26
N PHE A 161 13.55 11.15 -16.08
CA PHE A 161 12.88 12.40 -15.72
C PHE A 161 13.38 12.94 -14.37
N ILE A 162 13.48 12.09 -13.34
CA ILE A 162 14.01 12.47 -12.02
C ILE A 162 15.46 12.97 -12.12
N VAL A 163 16.31 12.24 -12.86
CA VAL A 163 17.72 12.63 -13.07
C VAL A 163 17.82 13.95 -13.82
N ALA A 164 17.00 14.18 -14.84
CA ALA A 164 16.98 15.43 -15.60
C ALA A 164 16.55 16.61 -14.73
N VAL A 165 15.49 16.47 -13.93
CA VAL A 165 15.03 17.50 -12.98
C VAL A 165 16.13 17.80 -11.96
N PHE A 166 16.74 16.76 -11.37
CA PHE A 166 17.83 16.92 -10.42
C PHE A 166 19.04 17.64 -11.05
N PHE A 167 19.42 17.26 -12.27
CA PHE A 167 20.51 17.89 -13.01
C PHE A 167 20.23 19.37 -13.27
N VAL A 168 19.02 19.72 -13.70
CA VAL A 168 18.60 21.12 -13.93
C VAL A 168 18.64 21.90 -12.61
N LEU A 169 18.14 21.36 -11.51
CA LEU A 169 18.18 22.00 -10.18
C LEU A 169 19.62 22.25 -9.72
N VAL A 170 20.53 21.29 -9.88
CA VAL A 170 21.94 21.45 -9.53
C VAL A 170 22.59 22.51 -10.42
N ARG A 171 22.32 22.50 -11.73
CA ARG A 171 22.86 23.49 -12.67
C ARG A 171 22.34 24.90 -12.40
N THR A 172 21.05 25.08 -12.13
CA THR A 172 20.47 26.39 -11.80
C THR A 172 21.01 26.87 -10.45
N CYS A 173 21.12 26.00 -9.44
CA CYS A 173 21.73 26.33 -8.16
C CYS A 173 23.19 26.76 -8.32
N MET A 174 24.02 26.00 -9.03
CA MET A 174 25.40 26.38 -9.32
C MET A 174 25.50 27.69 -10.10
N TRP A 175 24.63 27.91 -11.08
CA TRP A 175 24.59 29.16 -11.84
C TRP A 175 24.23 30.37 -10.96
N VAL A 176 23.24 30.23 -10.08
CA VAL A 176 22.86 31.26 -9.10
C VAL A 176 24.03 31.53 -8.13
N LEU A 177 24.66 30.50 -7.58
CA LEU A 177 25.81 30.63 -6.68
C LEU A 177 27.00 31.31 -7.39
N GLN A 178 27.29 30.95 -8.63
CA GLN A 178 28.34 31.60 -9.42
C GLN A 178 28.02 33.07 -9.71
N LYS A 179 26.75 33.39 -10.04
CA LYS A 179 26.31 34.77 -10.28
C LYS A 179 26.41 35.62 -9.01
N LEU A 180 26.00 35.08 -7.86
CA LEU A 180 26.13 35.74 -6.55
C LEU A 180 27.60 35.92 -6.13
N SER A 181 28.46 34.94 -6.42
CA SER A 181 29.91 35.06 -6.16
C SER A 181 30.55 36.16 -7.02
N ARG A 182 30.23 36.19 -8.33
CA ARG A 182 30.71 37.22 -9.27
C ARG A 182 30.22 38.62 -8.91
N SER A 183 28.95 38.77 -8.51
CA SER A 183 28.42 40.06 -8.07
C SER A 183 29.11 40.56 -6.79
N ARG A 184 29.35 39.68 -5.82
CA ARG A 184 30.12 40.00 -4.59
C ARG A 184 31.55 40.43 -4.90
N MET A 185 32.24 39.76 -5.83
CA MET A 185 33.60 40.16 -6.26
C MET A 185 33.60 41.52 -6.96
N SER A 186 32.64 41.77 -7.85
CA SER A 186 32.49 43.05 -8.54
C SER A 186 32.20 44.20 -7.56
N GLU A 187 31.39 43.96 -6.54
CA GLU A 187 31.07 44.97 -5.52
C GLU A 187 32.30 45.28 -4.63
N LYS A 188 33.06 44.27 -4.21
CA LYS A 188 34.33 44.46 -3.49
C LYS A 188 35.33 45.26 -4.31
N ALA A 189 35.53 44.92 -5.59
CA ALA A 189 36.44 45.64 -6.48
C ALA A 189 36.03 47.12 -6.68
N ARG A 190 34.72 47.41 -6.78
CA ARG A 190 34.20 48.78 -6.87
C ARG A 190 34.45 49.58 -5.59
N LYS A 191 34.30 48.96 -4.40
CA LYS A 191 34.63 49.60 -3.11
C LYS A 191 36.13 49.90 -2.98
N SER A 192 37.00 48.95 -3.33
CA SER A 192 38.46 49.16 -3.31
C SER A 192 38.94 50.27 -4.26
N ARG A 193 38.38 50.37 -5.48
CA ARG A 193 38.71 51.48 -6.40
C ARG A 193 38.27 52.83 -5.86
N LYS A 194 37.05 52.93 -5.31
CA LYS A 194 36.58 54.18 -4.66
C LYS A 194 37.50 54.60 -3.51
N GLN A 195 37.94 53.64 -2.68
CA GLN A 195 38.85 53.93 -1.58
C GLN A 195 40.20 54.45 -2.08
N MET A 196 40.78 53.85 -3.13
CA MET A 196 42.02 54.33 -3.74
C MET A 196 41.90 55.75 -4.28
N ILE A 197 40.81 56.08 -4.99
CA ILE A 197 40.59 57.44 -5.53
C ILE A 197 40.51 58.46 -4.40
N ILE A 198 39.77 58.15 -3.32
CA ILE A 198 39.68 59.05 -2.16
C ILE A 198 41.06 59.26 -1.50
N THR A 199 41.89 58.22 -1.42
CA THR A 199 43.24 58.34 -0.85
C THR A 199 44.15 59.21 -1.74
N VAL A 200 44.05 59.09 -3.07
CA VAL A 200 44.83 59.90 -4.02
C VAL A 200 44.40 61.36 -4.02
N ASP A 201 43.08 61.63 -4.06
CA ASP A 201 42.55 63.00 -3.95
C ASP A 201 42.98 63.67 -2.63
N LYS A 202 43.05 62.90 -1.54
CA LYS A 202 43.50 63.39 -0.25
C LYS A 202 45.01 63.70 -0.24
N SER A 203 45.85 62.85 -0.84
CA SER A 203 47.29 63.14 -0.96
C SER A 203 47.60 64.35 -1.85
N ASP A 204 46.83 64.55 -2.93
CA ASP A 204 46.98 65.74 -3.78
C ASP A 204 46.52 67.02 -3.07
N SER A 205 45.49 66.94 -2.22
CA SER A 205 45.05 68.07 -1.40
C SER A 205 46.04 68.46 -0.29
N ASP A 206 46.79 67.48 0.25
CA ASP A 206 47.83 67.72 1.26
C ASP A 206 49.12 68.31 0.64
N GLN A 207 49.39 68.07 -0.65
CA GLN A 207 50.54 68.63 -1.37
C GLN A 207 50.32 70.07 -1.89
N HIS A 208 49.06 70.51 -2.04
CA HIS A 208 48.71 71.88 -2.39
C HIS A 208 47.64 72.46 -1.43
N PRO A 209 48.03 72.88 -0.21
CA PRO A 209 47.10 73.59 0.66
C PRO A 209 46.76 74.94 0.03
N LYS A 210 45.46 75.20 -0.17
CA LYS A 210 44.97 76.51 -0.60
C LYS A 210 45.45 77.56 0.40
N LYS A 211 46.29 78.49 -0.07
CA LYS A 211 46.65 79.69 0.68
C LYS A 211 45.43 80.61 0.71
N GLU A 212 44.83 80.77 1.88
CA GLU A 212 44.04 81.97 2.21
C GLU A 212 44.96 83.17 2.43
#